data_AF-A0AAW1K2N2-F1
#
_entry.id   AF-A0AAW1K2N2-F1
#
_cell.length_a   1.000
_cell.length_b   1.000
_cell.length_c   1.000
_cell.angle_alpha   90.00
_cell.angle_beta   90.00
_cell.angle_gamma   90.00
#
_symmetry.space_group_name_H-M   'P 1'
#
loop_
_entity.id
_entity.type
_entity.pdbx_description
1 polymer ?
#
loop_
_entity_poly.entity_id
_entity_poly.type
_entity_poly.pdbx_seq_one_letter_code
_entity_poly.pdbx_strand_id
1 'polypeptide(L)'
;MKHFHIYLFGVNFCVEEHVKFVATHSIPKAMSLEDVERATKQDAELQKVLKALTTDDNTLWNDLKGYKNIKHEITSSLTKDDNILWNDLTTDDNTLWNDLKGYKNIKHEITSENGVVLRNNKIILPKSLQKKAIELAHRGHLGMVKTKQLLRSKVWFPNIDKMVELEIKTCSACQIVTPQHTRDPVVGTELPSAPWENLDIDFAGPYPGGKYLLILIDEHTRYPIVEVIS
;
A
#
# COMPACT_ATOMS: atom_id res chain seq x y z
N MET A 1 -21.73 -2.68 48.99
CA MET A 1 -22.46 -1.56 48.36
C MET A 1 -22.66 -1.90 46.89
N LYS A 2 -23.89 -2.24 46.51
CA LYS A 2 -24.32 -2.49 45.14
C LYS A 2 -24.69 -1.15 44.53
N HIS A 3 -24.01 -0.68 43.48
CA HIS A 3 -24.47 0.39 42.60
C HIS A 3 -23.66 0.29 41.31
N PHE A 4 -24.23 -0.33 40.27
CA PHE A 4 -24.00 -0.11 38.83
C PHE A 4 -24.75 -1.21 38.05
N HIS A 5 -26.06 -1.30 38.29
CA HIS A 5 -27.02 -1.99 37.43
C HIS A 5 -28.04 -0.91 37.10
N ILE A 6 -28.22 -0.57 35.81
CA ILE A 6 -29.46 -0.04 35.17
C ILE A 6 -29.21 0.59 33.76
N TYR A 7 -27.97 0.84 33.30
CA TYR A 7 -27.76 1.52 31.99
C TYR A 7 -27.14 0.69 30.83
N LEU A 8 -27.20 -0.65 30.84
CA LEU A 8 -26.51 -1.48 29.82
C LEU A 8 -27.39 -2.38 28.92
N PHE A 9 -28.72 -2.31 29.01
CA PHE A 9 -29.57 -3.16 28.16
C PHE A 9 -29.92 -2.55 26.78
N GLY A 10 -30.00 -1.22 26.65
CA GLY A 10 -30.35 -0.57 25.38
C GLY A 10 -29.16 -0.32 24.43
N VAL A 11 -27.97 -0.09 24.98
CA VAL A 11 -26.77 0.26 24.18
C VAL A 11 -26.06 -1.00 23.65
N ASN A 12 -26.05 -2.09 24.42
CA ASN A 12 -25.43 -3.35 23.98
C ASN A 12 -26.18 -4.02 22.82
N PHE A 13 -27.51 -3.93 22.77
CA PHE A 13 -28.29 -4.52 21.67
C PHE A 13 -27.97 -3.85 20.32
N CYS A 14 -27.87 -2.51 20.31
CA CYS A 14 -27.50 -1.77 19.10
C CYS A 14 -26.03 -2.00 18.69
N VAL A 15 -25.15 -2.24 19.66
CA VAL A 15 -23.74 -2.59 19.40
C VAL A 15 -23.64 -4.00 18.82
N GLU A 16 -24.33 -5.00 19.37
CA GLU A 16 -24.37 -6.37 18.83
C GLU A 16 -24.96 -6.41 17.42
N GLU A 17 -26.08 -5.72 17.17
CA GLU A 17 -26.71 -5.66 15.85
C GLU A 17 -25.83 -4.94 14.83
N HIS A 18 -25.12 -3.89 15.24
CA HIS A 18 -24.14 -3.18 14.41
C HIS A 18 -22.89 -4.01 14.12
N VAL A 19 -22.35 -4.71 15.12
CA VAL A 19 -21.21 -5.62 14.99
C VAL A 19 -21.56 -6.76 14.02
N LYS A 20 -22.77 -7.32 14.13
CA LYS A 20 -23.31 -8.33 13.21
C LYS A 20 -23.53 -7.78 11.79
N PHE A 21 -24.02 -6.55 11.67
CA PHE A 21 -24.15 -5.85 10.38
C PHE A 21 -22.78 -5.64 9.72
N VAL A 22 -21.78 -5.19 10.47
CA VAL A 22 -20.41 -5.01 9.99
C VAL A 22 -19.81 -6.34 9.55
N ALA A 23 -19.93 -7.39 10.36
CA ALA A 23 -19.41 -8.71 10.02
C ALA A 23 -19.97 -9.23 8.69
N THR A 24 -21.23 -8.94 8.37
CA THR A 24 -21.91 -9.40 7.16
C THR A 24 -21.68 -8.49 5.94
N HIS A 25 -21.50 -7.18 6.12
CA HIS A 25 -21.45 -6.19 5.02
C HIS A 25 -20.03 -5.65 4.72
N SER A 26 -19.09 -5.80 5.66
CA SER A 26 -17.70 -5.36 5.50
C SER A 26 -16.82 -6.38 4.79
N ILE A 27 -17.35 -7.54 4.41
CA ILE A 27 -16.58 -8.53 3.67
C ILE A 27 -16.44 -8.07 2.20
N PRO A 28 -15.25 -8.13 1.60
CA PRO A 28 -15.09 -7.96 0.15
C PRO A 28 -15.93 -9.04 -0.57
N LYS A 29 -16.69 -8.70 -1.62
CA LYS A 29 -17.51 -9.65 -2.41
C LYS A 29 -16.77 -10.93 -2.86
N ALA A 30 -15.44 -10.92 -2.84
CA ALA A 30 -14.57 -12.02 -3.24
C ALA A 30 -14.08 -12.92 -2.07
N MET A 31 -14.67 -12.78 -0.88
CA MET A 31 -14.44 -13.64 0.30
C MET A 31 -15.77 -13.85 1.02
N SER A 32 -16.02 -15.03 1.60
CA SER A 32 -17.24 -15.28 2.38
C SER A 32 -17.00 -15.12 3.89
N LEU A 33 -18.05 -14.89 4.67
CA LEU A 33 -17.96 -14.84 6.14
C LEU A 33 -17.45 -16.18 6.68
N GLU A 34 -17.96 -17.28 6.13
CA GLU A 34 -17.56 -18.65 6.45
C GLU A 34 -16.06 -18.89 6.22
N ASP A 35 -15.48 -18.32 5.15
CA ASP A 35 -14.04 -18.38 4.91
C ASP A 35 -13.25 -17.68 6.00
N VAL A 36 -13.70 -16.49 6.40
CA VAL A 36 -13.05 -15.69 7.46
C VAL A 36 -13.15 -16.42 8.79
N GLU A 37 -14.32 -16.94 9.15
CA GLU A 37 -14.52 -17.72 10.38
C GLU A 37 -13.63 -18.97 10.40
N ARG A 38 -13.63 -19.74 9.30
CA ARG A 38 -12.81 -20.96 9.16
C ARG A 38 -11.32 -20.64 9.26
N ALA A 39 -10.86 -19.59 8.59
CA ALA A 39 -9.47 -19.17 8.67
C ALA A 39 -9.10 -18.63 10.06
N THR A 40 -10.02 -17.93 10.73
CA THR A 40 -9.83 -17.44 12.10
C THR A 40 -9.68 -18.60 13.08
N LYS A 41 -10.45 -19.69 12.92
CA LYS A 41 -10.30 -20.92 13.71
C LYS A 41 -8.91 -21.56 13.59
N GLN A 42 -8.25 -21.41 12.45
CA GLN A 42 -6.90 -21.94 12.19
C GLN A 42 -5.79 -20.96 12.57
N ASP A 43 -6.11 -19.69 12.85
CA ASP A 43 -5.14 -18.65 13.16
C ASP A 43 -4.85 -18.62 14.66
N ALA A 44 -3.67 -19.13 15.05
CA ALA A 44 -3.27 -19.24 16.45
C ALA A 44 -3.25 -17.89 17.20
N GLU A 45 -2.93 -16.78 16.52
CA GLU A 45 -2.92 -15.47 17.17
C GLU A 45 -4.34 -14.93 17.35
N LEU A 46 -5.21 -15.05 16.34
CA LEU A 46 -6.61 -14.63 16.52
C LEU A 46 -7.37 -15.51 17.52
N GLN A 47 -7.03 -16.80 17.64
CA GLN A 47 -7.58 -17.64 18.71
C GLN A 47 -7.15 -17.15 20.10
N LYS A 48 -5.91 -16.65 20.26
CA LYS A 48 -5.48 -16.01 21.51
C LYS A 48 -6.22 -14.69 21.76
N VAL A 49 -6.47 -13.89 20.71
CA VAL A 49 -7.27 -12.66 20.81
C VAL A 49 -8.69 -12.99 21.27
N LEU A 50 -9.35 -13.97 20.65
CA LEU A 50 -10.68 -14.43 21.06
C LEU A 50 -10.69 -14.87 22.53
N LYS A 51 -9.71 -15.67 22.95
CA LYS A 51 -9.57 -16.08 24.36
C LYS A 51 -9.38 -14.89 25.30
N ALA A 52 -8.58 -13.90 24.90
CA ALA A 52 -8.33 -12.68 25.67
C ALA A 52 -9.56 -11.74 25.75
N LEU A 53 -10.47 -11.82 24.78
CA LEU A 53 -11.75 -11.09 24.80
C LEU A 53 -12.77 -11.76 25.71
N THR A 54 -12.79 -13.09 25.79
CA THR A 54 -13.75 -13.85 26.60
C THR A 54 -13.32 -14.02 28.06
N THR A 55 -12.09 -13.64 28.41
CA THR A 55 -11.53 -13.80 29.76
C THR A 55 -11.30 -12.43 30.38
N ASP A 56 -11.63 -12.25 31.66
CA ASP A 56 -11.31 -11.04 32.43
C ASP A 56 -9.81 -10.88 32.74
N ASP A 57 -8.97 -11.78 32.23
CA ASP A 57 -7.53 -11.80 32.45
C ASP A 57 -6.80 -10.84 31.48
N ASN A 58 -6.56 -9.63 31.98
CA ASN A 58 -5.85 -8.59 31.23
C ASN A 58 -4.37 -8.94 30.96
N THR A 59 -3.80 -9.99 31.58
CA THR A 59 -2.42 -10.42 31.32
C THR A 59 -2.27 -11.10 29.96
N LEU A 60 -3.33 -11.73 29.44
CA LEU A 60 -3.36 -12.38 28.13
C LEU A 60 -3.03 -11.42 26.97
N TRP A 61 -3.32 -10.13 27.15
CA TRP A 61 -2.98 -9.09 26.17
C TRP A 61 -1.48 -8.79 26.08
N ASN A 62 -0.69 -9.16 27.09
CA ASN A 62 0.76 -8.94 27.07
C ASN A 62 1.48 -9.93 26.15
N ASP A 63 0.93 -11.13 25.99
CA ASP A 63 1.52 -12.21 25.18
C ASP A 63 1.11 -12.14 23.71
N LEU A 64 0.11 -11.30 23.39
CA LEU A 64 -0.34 -11.01 22.03
C LEU A 64 0.65 -10.09 21.32
N LYS A 65 1.59 -10.69 20.61
CA LYS A 65 2.41 -9.96 19.66
C LYS A 65 1.57 -9.70 18.41
N GLY A 66 1.72 -8.53 17.76
CA GLY A 66 1.25 -8.40 16.37
C GLY A 66 1.91 -9.51 15.52
N TYR A 67 1.30 -9.91 14.41
CA TYR A 67 1.90 -10.91 13.51
C TYR A 67 3.39 -10.62 13.33
N LYS A 68 4.24 -11.55 13.77
CA LYS A 68 5.70 -11.37 13.74
C LYS A 68 6.14 -11.03 12.32
N ASN A 69 7.05 -10.06 12.23
CA ASN A 69 7.62 -9.51 11.00
C ASN A 69 7.79 -10.60 9.94
N ILE A 70 7.16 -10.37 8.78
CA ILE A 70 7.13 -11.24 7.60
C ILE A 70 8.52 -11.22 6.92
N LYS A 71 9.63 -11.28 7.67
CA LYS A 71 10.99 -11.25 7.12
C LYS A 71 11.33 -12.55 6.41
N HIS A 72 10.78 -13.70 6.83
CA HIS A 72 11.14 -15.02 6.29
C HIS A 72 10.18 -15.58 5.23
N GLU A 73 8.90 -15.21 5.24
CA GLU A 73 7.91 -15.71 4.27
C GLU A 73 7.93 -14.95 2.94
N ILE A 74 8.38 -13.70 2.95
CA ILE A 74 8.58 -12.91 1.72
C ILE A 74 9.80 -13.43 0.94
N THR A 75 10.87 -13.84 1.62
CA THR A 75 12.14 -14.26 1.01
C THR A 75 12.02 -15.53 0.18
N SER A 76 11.14 -16.47 0.55
CA SER A 76 10.99 -17.73 -0.20
C SER A 76 10.16 -17.59 -1.48
N SER A 77 9.40 -16.49 -1.65
CA SER A 77 8.57 -16.24 -2.84
C SER A 77 9.26 -15.37 -3.90
N LEU A 78 10.44 -14.82 -3.58
CA LEU A 78 11.17 -13.85 -4.42
C LEU A 78 12.40 -14.45 -5.12
N THR A 79 12.49 -15.76 -5.27
CA THR A 79 13.63 -16.34 -5.96
C THR A 79 13.55 -16.11 -7.47
N LYS A 80 14.48 -15.26 -7.91
CA LYS A 80 15.08 -15.06 -9.24
C LYS A 80 14.54 -13.84 -9.99
N ASP A 81 15.45 -12.87 -10.10
CA ASP A 81 15.56 -11.90 -11.18
C ASP A 81 15.00 -10.48 -11.01
N ASP A 82 14.93 -9.94 -9.79
CA ASP A 82 14.87 -8.48 -9.65
C ASP A 82 15.86 -7.95 -8.61
N ASN A 83 16.76 -7.12 -9.11
CA ASN A 83 17.92 -6.53 -8.45
C ASN A 83 17.49 -5.39 -7.49
N ILE A 84 16.54 -5.65 -6.61
CA ILE A 84 16.28 -4.80 -5.45
C ILE A 84 17.24 -5.29 -4.36
N LEU A 85 18.28 -4.50 -4.07
CA LEU A 85 19.14 -4.73 -2.92
C LEU A 85 18.32 -4.51 -1.64
N TRP A 86 17.69 -5.59 -1.19
CA TRP A 86 16.94 -5.68 0.06
C TRP A 86 17.79 -5.39 1.31
N ASN A 87 19.11 -5.34 1.17
CA ASN A 87 20.05 -5.11 2.26
C ASN A 87 19.83 -3.77 2.99
N ASP A 88 19.29 -2.74 2.32
CA ASP A 88 18.99 -1.45 2.94
C ASP A 88 17.71 -1.44 3.79
N LEU A 89 16.84 -2.45 3.64
CA LEU A 89 15.62 -2.61 4.44
C LEU A 89 15.80 -3.57 5.63
N THR A 90 16.94 -4.26 5.70
CA THR A 90 17.20 -5.39 6.60
C THR A 90 18.23 -5.13 7.69
N THR A 91 18.69 -3.90 7.90
CA THR A 91 19.44 -3.60 9.13
C THR A 91 18.56 -3.95 10.33
N ASP A 92 19.06 -4.82 11.20
CA ASP A 92 18.34 -5.36 12.37
C ASP A 92 18.02 -4.29 13.43
N ASP A 93 18.34 -3.02 13.16
CA ASP A 93 18.10 -1.85 14.00
C ASP A 93 16.94 -0.97 13.49
N ASN A 94 16.03 -1.55 12.70
CA ASN A 94 15.00 -0.77 12.04
C ASN A 94 13.83 -0.50 13.01
N THR A 95 13.95 0.59 13.76
CA THR A 95 12.93 1.20 14.65
C THR A 95 11.55 1.37 14.00
N LEU A 96 11.46 1.36 12.66
CA LEU A 96 10.23 1.34 11.85
C LEU A 96 9.34 0.08 12.03
N TRP A 97 9.83 -0.96 12.70
CA TRP A 97 9.08 -2.18 13.04
C TRP A 97 8.76 -2.31 14.54
N ASN A 98 9.28 -1.40 15.36
CA ASN A 98 8.96 -1.31 16.78
C ASN A 98 7.60 -0.64 17.03
N ASP A 99 7.08 0.09 16.03
CA ASP A 99 5.74 0.70 16.04
C ASP A 99 4.60 -0.29 15.74
N LEU A 100 4.82 -1.57 15.99
CA LEU A 100 3.72 -2.53 16.00
C LEU A 100 2.77 -2.11 17.12
N LYS A 101 1.64 -1.49 16.75
CA LYS A 101 0.43 -1.50 17.57
C LYS A 101 -0.01 -2.97 17.66
N GLY A 102 0.63 -3.72 18.55
CA GLY A 102 0.19 -5.04 18.97
C GLY A 102 -1.26 -4.93 19.43
N TYR A 103 -1.98 -6.06 19.42
CA TYR A 103 -3.39 -6.11 19.79
C TYR A 103 -3.67 -5.42 21.14
N LYS A 104 -2.70 -5.42 22.07
CA LYS A 104 -2.72 -4.66 23.33
C LYS A 104 -3.04 -3.17 23.19
N ASN A 105 -2.45 -2.47 22.22
CA ASN A 105 -2.60 -1.02 22.05
C ASN A 105 -3.97 -0.63 21.49
N ILE A 106 -4.68 -1.60 20.91
CA ILE A 106 -6.00 -1.41 20.30
C ILE A 106 -7.05 -2.27 21.01
N LYS A 107 -6.75 -2.83 22.19
CA LYS A 107 -7.63 -3.79 22.88
C LYS A 107 -9.05 -3.27 23.10
N HIS A 108 -9.18 -1.99 23.40
CA HIS A 108 -10.46 -1.31 23.64
C HIS A 108 -11.28 -1.11 22.36
N GLU A 109 -10.65 -1.28 21.19
CA GLU A 109 -11.30 -1.20 19.89
C GLU A 109 -11.66 -2.58 19.34
N ILE A 110 -11.23 -3.67 20.01
CA ILE A 110 -11.40 -5.03 19.51
C ILE A 110 -12.67 -5.63 20.08
N THR A 111 -13.48 -6.21 19.20
CA THR A 111 -14.68 -6.98 19.52
C THR A 111 -14.66 -8.30 18.76
N SER A 112 -15.55 -9.23 19.11
CA SER A 112 -15.73 -10.48 18.36
C SER A 112 -17.20 -10.81 18.20
N GLU A 113 -17.52 -11.47 17.09
CA GLU A 113 -18.88 -11.89 16.74
C GLU A 113 -18.79 -13.16 15.89
N ASN A 114 -19.52 -14.21 16.26
CA ASN A 114 -19.56 -15.51 15.56
C ASN A 114 -18.17 -16.09 15.20
N GLY A 115 -17.15 -15.85 16.03
CA GLY A 115 -15.80 -16.34 15.80
C GLY A 115 -14.97 -15.50 14.82
N VAL A 116 -15.47 -14.34 14.39
CA VAL A 116 -14.72 -13.31 13.68
C VAL A 116 -14.25 -12.24 14.66
N VAL A 117 -13.03 -11.75 14.48
CA VAL A 117 -12.48 -10.65 15.26
C VAL A 117 -12.65 -9.35 14.49
N LEU A 118 -13.11 -8.30 15.17
CA LEU A 118 -13.38 -6.98 14.62
C LEU A 118 -12.55 -5.94 15.35
N ARG A 119 -12.16 -4.90 14.63
CA ARG A 119 -11.61 -3.65 15.18
C ARG A 119 -12.51 -2.51 14.75
N ASN A 120 -13.27 -1.94 15.69
CA ASN A 120 -14.38 -1.03 15.39
C ASN A 120 -15.28 -1.65 14.30
N ASN A 121 -15.34 -1.03 13.11
CA ASN A 121 -16.18 -1.47 11.99
C ASN A 121 -15.41 -2.28 10.92
N LYS A 122 -14.27 -2.89 11.27
CA LYS A 122 -13.39 -3.57 10.30
C LYS A 122 -13.06 -4.98 10.76
N ILE A 123 -13.04 -5.92 9.81
CA ILE A 123 -12.66 -7.30 10.07
C ILE A 123 -11.15 -7.38 10.25
N ILE A 124 -10.70 -7.99 11.36
CA ILE A 124 -9.30 -8.37 11.53
C ILE A 124 -9.07 -9.64 10.72
N LEU A 125 -8.34 -9.53 9.61
CA LEU A 125 -8.15 -10.68 8.71
C LEU A 125 -7.13 -11.67 9.27
N PRO A 126 -7.47 -12.98 9.30
CA PRO A 126 -6.50 -14.03 9.61
C PRO A 126 -5.37 -14.05 8.57
N LYS A 127 -4.19 -14.48 9.00
CA LYS A 127 -2.95 -14.40 8.22
C LYS A 127 -3.08 -15.00 6.82
N SER A 128 -3.73 -16.16 6.73
CA SER A 128 -3.95 -16.89 5.48
C SER A 128 -4.77 -16.13 4.44
N LEU A 129 -5.58 -15.14 4.85
CA LEU A 129 -6.46 -14.37 3.97
C LEU A 129 -5.90 -12.99 3.61
N GLN A 130 -4.85 -12.53 4.28
CA GLN A 130 -4.27 -11.19 4.09
C GLN A 130 -3.74 -10.99 2.67
N LYS A 131 -2.93 -11.93 2.14
CA LYS A 131 -2.39 -11.86 0.78
C LYS A 131 -3.52 -11.81 -0.27
N LYS A 132 -4.48 -12.74 -0.16
CA LYS A 132 -5.65 -12.80 -1.03
C LYS A 132 -6.45 -11.50 -1.01
N ALA A 133 -6.64 -10.88 0.15
CA ALA A 133 -7.35 -9.59 0.25
C ALA A 133 -6.61 -8.47 -0.48
N ILE A 134 -5.28 -8.42 -0.38
CA ILE A 134 -4.46 -7.43 -1.09
C ILE A 134 -4.53 -7.65 -2.60
N GLU A 135 -4.32 -8.89 -3.07
CA GLU A 135 -4.44 -9.26 -4.48
C GLU A 135 -5.80 -8.83 -5.04
N LEU A 136 -6.88 -9.10 -4.30
CA LEU A 136 -8.25 -8.71 -4.67
C LEU A 136 -8.44 -7.19 -4.78
N ALA A 137 -7.91 -6.43 -3.82
CA ALA A 137 -7.96 -4.97 -3.86
C ALA A 137 -7.10 -4.40 -5.00
N HIS A 138 -6.04 -5.12 -5.38
CA HIS A 138 -5.10 -4.72 -6.42
C HIS A 138 -5.53 -5.13 -7.84
N ARG A 139 -6.47 -6.08 -8.03
CA ARG A 139 -6.87 -6.63 -9.35
C ARG A 139 -7.11 -5.61 -10.49
N GLY A 140 -7.52 -4.38 -10.16
CA GLY A 140 -7.68 -3.30 -11.15
C GLY A 140 -6.41 -2.47 -11.42
N HIS A 141 -5.23 -2.96 -11.02
CA HIS A 141 -3.95 -2.24 -10.99
C HIS A 141 -4.06 -0.84 -10.39
N LEU A 142 -4.88 -0.74 -9.33
CA LEU A 142 -5.08 0.51 -8.63
C LEU A 142 -3.76 0.94 -7.99
N GLY A 143 -3.42 2.21 -8.19
CA GLY A 143 -2.25 2.81 -7.56
C GLY A 143 -2.29 2.70 -6.04
N MET A 144 -1.13 2.86 -5.42
CA MET A 144 -0.90 2.61 -3.99
C MET A 144 -1.92 3.25 -3.04
N VAL A 145 -2.26 4.52 -3.27
CA VAL A 145 -3.20 5.25 -2.43
C VAL A 145 -4.59 4.62 -2.46
N LYS A 146 -5.11 4.30 -3.65
CA LYS A 146 -6.46 3.73 -3.83
C LYS A 146 -6.54 2.32 -3.26
N THR A 147 -5.52 1.48 -3.49
CA THR A 147 -5.49 0.10 -2.96
C THR A 147 -5.49 0.10 -1.42
N LYS A 148 -4.67 0.95 -0.79
CA LYS A 148 -4.69 1.14 0.67
C LYS A 148 -6.04 1.62 1.17
N GLN A 149 -6.65 2.60 0.50
CA GLN A 149 -7.96 3.13 0.87
C GLN A 149 -9.06 2.05 0.85
N LEU A 150 -9.12 1.25 -0.23
CA LEU A 150 -10.09 0.17 -0.36
C LEU A 150 -9.94 -0.86 0.76
N LEU A 151 -8.72 -1.32 1.02
CA LEU A 151 -8.46 -2.28 2.10
C LEU A 151 -8.83 -1.73 3.47
N ARG A 152 -8.33 -0.53 3.81
CA ARG A 152 -8.57 0.11 5.12
C ARG A 152 -10.04 0.45 5.36
N SER A 153 -10.89 0.48 4.34
CA SER A 153 -12.33 0.71 4.47
C SER A 153 -13.08 -0.50 5.03
N LYS A 154 -12.55 -1.72 4.83
CA LYS A 154 -13.24 -2.99 5.06
C LYS A 154 -12.53 -3.87 6.12
N VAL A 155 -11.21 -3.88 6.08
CA VAL A 155 -10.38 -4.82 6.84
C VAL A 155 -9.25 -4.13 7.58
N TRP A 156 -8.71 -4.82 8.57
CA TRP A 156 -7.54 -4.40 9.32
C TRP A 156 -6.62 -5.59 9.58
N PHE A 157 -5.31 -5.37 9.50
CA PHE A 157 -4.29 -6.26 10.05
C PHE A 157 -2.99 -5.47 10.20
N PRO A 158 -2.06 -5.91 11.08
CA PRO A 158 -0.74 -5.30 11.19
C PRO A 158 -0.02 -5.22 9.85
N ASN A 159 0.66 -4.10 9.58
CA ASN A 159 1.47 -3.89 8.37
C ASN A 159 0.73 -3.93 7.02
N ILE A 160 -0.60 -3.75 7.00
CA ILE A 160 -1.39 -3.72 5.76
C ILE A 160 -0.80 -2.82 4.68
N ASP A 161 -0.31 -1.64 5.03
CA ASP A 161 0.25 -0.69 4.07
C ASP A 161 1.56 -1.15 3.45
N LYS A 162 2.43 -1.77 4.25
CA LYS A 162 3.72 -2.30 3.79
C LYS A 162 3.51 -3.51 2.88
N MET A 163 2.55 -4.36 3.20
CA MET A 163 2.20 -5.49 2.33
C MET A 163 1.61 -5.03 1.00
N VAL A 164 0.79 -3.95 1.00
CA VAL A 164 0.28 -3.34 -0.24
C VAL A 164 1.40 -2.69 -1.06
N GLU A 165 2.32 -1.99 -0.40
CA GLU A 165 3.49 -1.42 -1.06
C GLU A 165 4.33 -2.48 -1.75
N LEU A 166 4.57 -3.60 -1.06
CA LEU A 166 5.30 -4.72 -1.63
C LEU A 166 4.60 -5.28 -2.86
N GLU A 167 3.30 -5.60 -2.74
CA GLU A 167 2.51 -6.17 -3.85
C GLU A 167 2.57 -5.29 -5.11
N ILE A 168 2.41 -3.97 -4.94
CA ILE A 168 2.40 -3.03 -6.07
C ILE A 168 3.81 -2.86 -6.65
N LYS A 169 4.85 -2.85 -5.82
CA LYS A 169 6.25 -2.79 -6.26
C LYS A 169 6.66 -4.05 -7.05
N THR A 170 6.12 -5.21 -6.69
CA THR A 170 6.38 -6.48 -7.40
C THR A 170 5.41 -6.74 -8.56
N CYS A 171 4.39 -5.90 -8.75
CA CYS A 171 3.42 -6.07 -9.83
C CYS A 171 4.00 -5.58 -11.16
N SER A 172 4.33 -6.50 -12.07
CA SER A 172 4.88 -6.20 -13.39
C SER A 172 4.03 -5.22 -14.20
N ALA A 173 2.71 -5.42 -14.23
CA ALA A 173 1.79 -4.52 -14.94
C ALA A 173 1.83 -3.08 -14.39
N CYS A 174 1.95 -2.91 -13.06
CA CYS A 174 2.12 -1.58 -12.47
C CYS A 174 3.50 -0.98 -12.74
N GLN A 175 4.55 -1.79 -12.73
CA GLN A 175 5.91 -1.31 -13.02
C GLN A 175 6.03 -0.80 -14.47
N ILE A 176 5.40 -1.47 -15.44
CA ILE A 176 5.43 -1.07 -16.86
C ILE A 176 4.76 0.29 -17.09
N VAL A 177 3.65 0.57 -16.39
CA VAL A 177 2.84 1.77 -16.63
C VAL A 177 3.24 2.96 -15.75
N THR A 178 4.03 2.74 -14.70
CA THR A 178 4.43 3.80 -13.78
C THR A 178 5.64 4.54 -14.36
N PRO A 179 5.52 5.84 -14.72
CA PRO A 179 6.66 6.60 -15.23
C PRO A 179 7.75 6.67 -14.16
N GLN A 180 8.96 6.18 -14.47
CA GLN A 180 10.14 6.53 -13.69
C GLN A 180 10.47 8.00 -13.97
N HIS A 181 10.00 8.89 -13.11
CA HIS A 181 10.40 10.29 -13.12
C HIS A 181 11.77 10.46 -12.47
N THR A 182 12.80 9.93 -13.13
CA THR A 182 14.16 10.45 -13.00
C THR A 182 14.46 11.10 -14.33
N ARG A 183 14.12 12.39 -14.46
CA ARG A 183 14.77 13.19 -15.49
C ARG A 183 16.20 13.31 -15.02
N ASP A 184 17.13 12.85 -15.83
CA ASP A 184 18.54 13.12 -15.56
C ASP A 184 18.72 14.63 -15.41
N PRO A 185 19.61 15.08 -14.50
CA PRO A 185 19.98 16.48 -14.44
C PRO A 185 20.36 16.94 -15.84
N VAL A 186 19.82 18.08 -16.27
CA VAL A 186 20.19 18.66 -17.57
C VAL A 186 21.69 18.95 -17.50
N VAL A 187 22.48 18.19 -18.25
CA VAL A 187 23.92 18.44 -18.39
C VAL A 187 24.06 19.58 -19.39
N GLY A 188 24.63 20.70 -18.94
CA GLY A 188 24.99 21.79 -19.84
C GLY A 188 26.11 21.34 -20.76
N THR A 189 25.97 21.59 -22.06
CA THR A 189 27.07 21.42 -23.03
C THR A 189 28.09 22.55 -22.88
N GLU A 190 29.36 22.26 -23.14
CA GLU A 190 30.40 23.29 -23.21
C GLU A 190 30.11 24.20 -24.41
N LEU A 191 30.16 25.52 -24.20
CA LEU A 191 29.99 26.47 -25.29
C LEU A 191 31.22 26.44 -26.20
N PRO A 192 31.04 26.55 -27.53
CA PRO A 192 32.15 26.72 -28.46
C PRO A 192 32.99 27.97 -28.13
N SER A 193 34.27 27.93 -28.46
CA SER A 193 35.24 28.98 -28.13
C SER A 193 35.23 30.13 -29.14
N ALA A 194 34.71 29.91 -30.35
CA ALA A 194 34.60 30.93 -31.39
C ALA A 194 33.28 30.83 -32.19
N PRO A 195 32.87 31.92 -32.86
CA PRO A 195 31.76 31.89 -33.82
C PRO A 195 31.99 30.88 -34.94
N TRP A 196 30.91 30.25 -35.40
CA TRP A 196 30.86 29.28 -36.50
C TRP A 196 31.53 27.92 -36.23
N GLU A 197 31.87 27.61 -34.98
CA GLU A 197 32.42 26.29 -34.61
C GLU A 197 31.33 25.22 -34.49
N ASN A 198 30.24 25.52 -33.78
CA ASN A 198 29.07 24.66 -33.64
C ASN A 198 27.81 25.38 -34.12
N LEU A 199 26.99 24.68 -34.89
CA LEU A 199 25.74 25.19 -35.46
C LEU A 199 24.58 24.26 -35.08
N ASP A 200 23.57 24.81 -34.42
CA ASP A 200 22.29 24.15 -34.24
C ASP A 200 21.45 24.36 -35.51
N ILE A 201 20.89 23.28 -36.06
CA ILE A 201 20.05 23.34 -37.27
C ILE A 201 18.70 22.70 -36.97
N ASP A 202 17.62 23.42 -37.22
CA ASP A 202 16.26 22.93 -37.04
C ASP A 202 15.32 23.41 -38.16
N PHE A 203 14.18 22.74 -38.30
CA PHE A 203 13.12 23.16 -39.20
C PHE A 203 11.91 23.68 -38.41
N ALA A 204 11.42 24.84 -38.80
CA ALA A 204 10.10 25.30 -38.36
C ALA A 204 9.09 25.19 -39.50
N GLY A 205 7.98 24.48 -39.27
CA GLY A 205 6.90 24.34 -40.24
C GLY A 205 6.04 23.11 -40.00
N PRO A 206 5.13 22.77 -40.94
CA PRO A 206 4.85 23.53 -42.16
C PRO A 206 4.07 24.84 -41.91
N TYR A 207 4.40 25.88 -42.67
CA TYR A 207 3.66 27.13 -42.77
C TYR A 207 2.69 27.13 -43.97
N PRO A 208 1.78 28.11 -44.08
CA PRO A 208 0.86 28.20 -45.22
C PRO A 208 1.59 28.14 -46.58
N GLY A 209 1.04 27.35 -47.50
CA GLY A 209 1.65 27.09 -48.80
C GLY A 209 2.73 26.01 -48.81
N GLY A 210 2.83 25.19 -47.75
CA GLY A 210 3.75 24.06 -47.68
C GLY A 210 5.20 24.44 -47.38
N LYS A 211 5.44 25.68 -46.97
CA LYS A 211 6.79 26.21 -46.74
C LYS A 211 7.34 25.79 -45.39
N TYR A 212 8.65 25.59 -45.32
CA TYR A 212 9.39 25.40 -44.08
C TYR A 212 10.45 26.49 -43.95
N LEU A 213 10.84 26.78 -42.72
CA LEU A 213 12.00 27.60 -42.40
C LEU A 213 13.12 26.65 -41.98
N LEU A 214 14.25 26.71 -42.66
CA LEU A 214 15.51 26.15 -42.18
C LEU A 214 16.15 27.20 -41.27
N ILE A 215 16.31 26.87 -39.99
CA ILE A 215 16.87 27.73 -38.97
C ILE A 215 18.26 27.19 -38.62
N LEU A 216 19.28 28.02 -38.75
CA LEU A 216 20.63 27.74 -38.26
C LEU A 216 20.93 28.74 -37.13
N ILE A 217 21.44 28.28 -36.02
CA ILE A 217 21.85 29.13 -34.90
C ILE A 217 23.31 28.84 -34.60
N ASP A 218 24.14 29.88 -34.64
CA ASP A 218 25.50 29.79 -34.13
C ASP A 218 25.48 29.67 -32.60
N GLU A 219 26.02 28.59 -32.06
CA GLU A 219 25.97 28.31 -30.62
C GLU A 219 26.78 29.33 -29.78
N HIS A 220 27.84 29.90 -30.35
CA HIS A 220 28.71 30.87 -29.67
C HIS A 220 28.03 32.25 -29.54
N THR A 221 27.60 32.82 -30.67
CA THR A 221 27.03 34.17 -30.74
C THR A 221 25.52 34.21 -30.53
N ARG A 222 24.85 33.06 -30.62
CA ARG A 222 23.38 32.94 -30.69
C ARG A 222 22.78 33.67 -31.90
N TYR A 223 23.56 33.92 -32.95
CA TYR A 223 23.09 34.57 -34.16
C TYR A 223 22.29 33.59 -35.04
N PRO A 224 21.02 33.90 -35.38
CA PRO A 224 20.21 33.04 -36.22
C PRO A 224 20.35 33.40 -37.71
N ILE A 225 20.44 32.38 -38.56
CA ILE A 225 20.19 32.45 -40.00
C ILE A 225 18.90 31.69 -40.27
N VAL A 226 18.00 32.29 -41.05
CA VAL A 226 16.72 31.68 -41.42
C VAL A 226 16.55 31.72 -42.92
N GLU A 227 16.34 30.56 -43.52
CA GLU A 227 16.09 30.42 -44.96
C GLU A 227 14.72 29.77 -45.22
N VAL A 228 13.97 30.32 -46.18
CA VAL A 228 12.68 29.76 -46.57
C VAL A 228 12.91 28.67 -47.60
N ILE A 229 12.49 27.45 -47.30
CA ILE A 229 12.54 26.32 -48.22
C ILE A 229 11.13 25.85 -48.59
N SER A 230 10.99 25.40 -49.84
CA SER A 230 9.72 24.96 -50.47
C SER A 230 9.70 23.47 -50.73
#